data_AF-A0A7R9ZVT3-F1
#
_entry.id   AF-A0A7R9ZVT3-F1
#
_cell.length_a   1.000
_cell.length_b   1.000
_cell.length_c   1.000
_cell.angle_alpha   90.00
_cell.angle_beta   90.00
_cell.angle_gamma   90.00
#
_symmetry.space_group_name_H-M   'P 1'
#
loop_
_entity.id
_entity.type
_entity.pdbx_description
1 polymer ?
#
loop_
_entity_poly.entity_id
_entity_poly.type
_entity_poly.pdbx_seq_one_letter_code
_entity_poly.pdbx_strand_id
1 'polypeptide(L)'
;AGMIWPMSLMVQAWTSRDVAEVALLLQQLTATAVPNSLMHESFNQDNLSMFTRPWFAWANTLFGDLVLKIATDPVLHPAANLSQPLDLVALIRHWPGSIYSV
;
A
#
# COMPACT_ATOMS: atom_id res chain seq x y z
N ALA A 1 -22.33 -9.91 -9.35
CA ALA A 1 -21.51 -10.78 -8.49
C ALA A 1 -20.10 -10.84 -9.10
N GLY A 2 -19.04 -10.80 -8.28
CA GLY A 2 -17.64 -10.70 -8.77
C GLY A 2 -16.93 -9.37 -8.49
N MET A 3 -17.47 -8.54 -7.59
CA MET A 3 -16.79 -7.31 -7.13
C MET A 3 -15.93 -7.64 -5.91
N ILE A 4 -14.66 -7.25 -5.94
CA ILE A 4 -13.67 -7.46 -4.88
C ILE A 4 -13.35 -6.11 -4.26
N TRP A 5 -13.16 -6.07 -2.94
CA TRP A 5 -12.80 -4.86 -2.21
C TRP A 5 -11.28 -4.80 -2.00
N PRO A 6 -10.55 -3.81 -2.53
CA PRO A 6 -9.12 -3.64 -2.29
C PRO A 6 -8.76 -3.65 -0.80
N MET A 7 -9.62 -3.11 0.05
CA MET A 7 -9.39 -3.08 1.50
C MET A 7 -9.30 -4.49 2.11
N SER A 8 -9.98 -5.50 1.55
CA SER A 8 -9.85 -6.88 2.02
C SER A 8 -8.44 -7.44 1.78
N LEU A 9 -7.86 -7.14 0.60
CA LEU A 9 -6.48 -7.49 0.27
C LEU A 9 -5.49 -6.72 1.16
N MET A 10 -5.77 -5.46 1.46
CA MET A 10 -4.95 -4.67 2.39
C MET A 10 -4.95 -5.27 3.79
N VAL A 11 -6.12 -5.66 4.32
CA VAL A 11 -6.22 -6.31 5.64
C VAL A 11 -5.49 -7.64 5.64
N GLN A 12 -5.59 -8.43 4.57
CA GLN A 12 -4.82 -9.67 4.42
C GLN A 12 -3.31 -9.41 4.47
N ALA A 13 -2.82 -8.43 3.72
CA ALA A 13 -1.42 -8.03 3.75
C ALA A 13 -1.01 -7.54 5.16
N TRP A 14 -1.91 -6.87 5.86
CA TRP A 14 -1.65 -6.30 7.19
C TRP A 14 -1.46 -7.34 8.29
N THR A 15 -2.12 -8.50 8.14
CA THR A 15 -2.08 -9.61 9.10
C THR A 15 -1.08 -10.70 8.72
N SER A 16 -0.46 -10.62 7.54
CA SER A 16 0.58 -11.55 7.11
C SER A 16 1.97 -11.19 7.66
N ARG A 17 2.83 -12.21 7.74
CA ARG A 17 4.29 -12.09 7.94
C ARG A 17 5.08 -12.72 6.80
N ASP A 18 4.41 -13.25 5.78
CA ASP A 18 5.06 -13.82 4.62
C ASP A 18 5.36 -12.69 3.61
N VAL A 19 6.64 -12.43 3.40
CA VAL A 19 7.14 -11.40 2.48
C VAL A 19 6.62 -11.63 1.06
N ALA A 20 6.54 -12.89 0.60
CA ALA A 20 6.10 -13.22 -0.75
C ALA A 20 4.59 -12.98 -0.91
N GLU A 21 3.79 -13.33 0.10
CA GLU A 21 2.36 -13.04 0.11
C GLU A 21 2.10 -11.53 0.07
N VAL A 22 2.78 -10.76 0.92
CA VAL A 22 2.62 -9.30 0.97
C VAL A 22 3.03 -8.65 -0.35
N ALA A 23 4.14 -9.10 -0.97
CA ALA A 23 4.57 -8.61 -2.27
C ALA A 23 3.53 -8.87 -3.37
N LEU A 24 2.95 -10.08 -3.39
CA LEU A 24 1.89 -10.43 -4.33
C LEU A 24 0.64 -9.55 -4.15
N LEU A 25 0.23 -9.31 -2.90
CA LEU A 25 -0.93 -8.46 -2.60
C LEU A 25 -0.69 -7.00 -3.01
N LEU A 26 0.52 -6.46 -2.80
CA LEU A 26 0.89 -5.13 -3.29
C LEU A 26 0.82 -5.04 -4.82
N GLN A 27 1.30 -6.06 -5.53
CA GLN A 27 1.19 -6.12 -6.99
C GLN A 27 -0.27 -6.14 -7.46
N GLN A 28 -1.13 -6.92 -6.81
CA GLN A 28 -2.58 -6.94 -7.12
C GLN A 28 -3.25 -5.59 -6.85
N LEU A 29 -2.97 -4.98 -5.69
CA LEU A 29 -3.52 -3.68 -5.32
C LEU A 29 -3.13 -2.58 -6.34
N THR A 30 -1.88 -2.55 -6.76
CA THR A 30 -1.40 -1.57 -7.75
C THR A 30 -1.93 -1.84 -9.16
N ALA A 31 -2.05 -3.11 -9.57
CA ALA A 31 -2.62 -3.48 -10.87
C ALA A 31 -4.11 -3.13 -11.00
N THR A 32 -4.84 -3.12 -9.88
CA THR A 32 -6.29 -2.86 -9.83
C THR A 32 -6.64 -1.39 -9.62
N ALA A 33 -5.65 -0.51 -9.39
CA ALA A 33 -5.83 0.93 -9.19
C ALA A 33 -5.95 1.73 -10.51
N VAL A 34 -6.39 1.09 -11.59
CA VAL A 34 -6.53 1.71 -12.92
C VAL A 34 -7.96 2.26 -13.11
N PRO A 35 -8.13 3.37 -13.85
CA PRO A 35 -7.12 4.09 -14.64
C PRO A 35 -6.45 5.27 -13.89
N ASN A 36 -6.87 5.59 -12.66
CA ASN A 36 -6.53 6.86 -12.02
C ASN A 36 -5.46 6.76 -10.93
N SER A 37 -4.84 5.58 -10.74
CA SER A 37 -3.84 5.31 -9.70
C SER A 37 -4.34 5.58 -8.28
N LEU A 38 -5.65 5.42 -8.06
CA LEU A 38 -6.29 5.56 -6.75
C LEU A 38 -7.00 4.26 -6.37
N MET A 39 -7.14 4.03 -5.08
CA MET A 39 -7.90 2.90 -4.57
C MET A 39 -9.40 3.15 -4.76
N HIS A 40 -10.06 2.12 -5.26
CA HIS A 40 -11.51 2.04 -5.43
C HIS A 40 -12.14 1.35 -4.22
N GLU A 41 -13.45 1.51 -4.05
CA GLU A 41 -14.19 0.72 -3.05
C GLU A 41 -14.27 -0.74 -3.46
N SER A 42 -14.54 -0.99 -4.73
CA SER A 42 -14.51 -2.32 -5.31
C SER A 42 -14.10 -2.31 -6.77
N PHE A 43 -13.53 -3.40 -7.27
CA PHE A 43 -13.24 -3.65 -8.68
C PHE A 43 -13.80 -5.01 -9.09
N ASN A 44 -14.16 -5.17 -10.37
CA ASN A 44 -14.62 -6.44 -10.89
C ASN A 44 -13.44 -7.38 -11.17
N GLN A 45 -13.53 -8.62 -10.73
CA GLN A 45 -12.48 -9.64 -10.88
C GLN A 45 -12.12 -9.94 -12.35
N ASP A 46 -13.07 -9.79 -13.27
CA ASP A 46 -12.95 -10.15 -14.69
C ASP A 46 -12.71 -8.92 -15.59
N ASN A 47 -13.03 -7.72 -15.12
CA ASN A 47 -12.87 -6.47 -15.88
C ASN A 47 -12.53 -5.27 -14.97
N LEU A 48 -11.24 -4.92 -14.88
CA LEU A 48 -10.74 -3.86 -14.00
C LEU A 48 -11.23 -2.44 -14.34
N SER A 49 -11.80 -2.21 -15.53
CA SER A 49 -12.45 -0.93 -15.85
C SER A 49 -13.80 -0.73 -15.15
N MET A 50 -14.35 -1.80 -14.56
CA MET A 50 -15.57 -1.75 -13.74
C MET A 50 -15.21 -1.68 -12.27
N PHE A 51 -15.35 -0.50 -11.69
CA PHE A 51 -15.09 -0.25 -10.28
C PHE A 51 -16.12 0.70 -9.68
N THR A 52 -16.21 0.74 -8.35
CA THR A 52 -17.03 1.71 -7.61
C THR A 52 -16.16 2.72 -6.88
N ARG A 53 -16.65 3.97 -6.81
CA ARG A 53 -15.99 5.10 -6.15
C ARG A 53 -14.58 5.37 -6.71
N PRO A 54 -14.47 6.13 -7.82
CA PRO A 54 -13.18 6.47 -8.43
C PRO A 54 -12.19 7.13 -7.47
N TRP A 55 -12.70 7.82 -6.46
CA TRP A 55 -11.90 8.40 -5.39
C TRP A 55 -12.51 8.02 -4.04
N PHE A 56 -11.82 7.14 -3.32
CA PHE A 56 -12.23 6.73 -1.99
C PHE A 56 -11.11 7.02 -0.98
N ALA A 57 -11.20 8.19 -0.35
CA ALA A 57 -10.17 8.69 0.58
C ALA A 57 -9.79 7.67 1.66
N TRP A 58 -10.75 6.94 2.25
CA TRP A 58 -10.44 5.94 3.27
C TRP A 58 -9.59 4.78 2.74
N ALA A 59 -9.93 4.22 1.57
CA ALA A 59 -9.14 3.16 0.95
C ALA A 59 -7.74 3.67 0.55
N ASN A 60 -7.63 4.92 0.09
CA ASN A 60 -6.34 5.55 -0.22
C ASN A 60 -5.46 5.70 1.03
N THR A 61 -6.02 6.17 2.15
CA THR A 61 -5.29 6.29 3.40
C THR A 61 -4.86 4.93 3.93
N LEU A 62 -5.74 3.92 3.91
CA LEU A 62 -5.38 2.56 4.34
C LEU A 62 -4.24 1.98 3.50
N PHE A 63 -4.23 2.23 2.19
CA PHE A 63 -3.12 1.82 1.34
C PHE A 63 -1.82 2.55 1.68
N GLY A 64 -1.88 3.86 1.93
CA GLY A 64 -0.72 4.63 2.39
C GLY A 64 -0.14 4.10 3.71
N ASP A 65 -1.00 3.79 4.67
CA ASP A 65 -0.61 3.20 5.96
C ASP A 65 0.00 1.81 5.81
N LEU A 66 -0.54 0.98 4.91
CA LEU A 66 0.03 -0.33 4.59
C LEU A 66 1.44 -0.20 3.98
N VAL A 67 1.62 0.68 3.00
CA VAL A 67 2.92 0.93 2.38
C VAL A 67 3.93 1.42 3.42
N LEU A 68 3.52 2.36 4.28
CA LEU A 68 4.38 2.87 5.36
C LEU A 68 4.79 1.75 6.31
N LYS A 69 3.84 0.93 6.77
CA LYS A 69 4.13 -0.22 7.63
C LYS A 69 5.16 -1.15 6.99
N ILE A 70 4.95 -1.54 5.74
CA ILE A 70 5.84 -2.47 5.04
C ILE A 70 7.23 -1.86 4.91
N ALA A 71 7.31 -0.58 4.54
CA ALA A 71 8.57 0.10 4.32
C ALA A 71 9.40 0.24 5.60
N THR A 72 8.78 0.37 6.78
CA THR A 72 9.49 0.54 8.05
C THR A 72 9.67 -0.76 8.84
N ASP A 73 9.06 -1.86 8.41
CA ASP A 73 9.10 -3.14 9.13
C ASP A 73 10.40 -3.92 8.83
N PRO A 74 11.15 -4.36 9.85
CA PRO A 74 12.41 -5.09 9.68
C PRO A 74 12.29 -6.41 8.93
N VAL A 75 11.11 -7.02 8.88
CA VAL A 75 10.85 -8.28 8.18
C VAL A 75 10.22 -8.02 6.81
N LEU A 76 9.27 -7.09 6.72
CA LEU A 76 8.45 -6.91 5.52
C LEU A 76 9.02 -5.95 4.47
N HIS A 77 10.01 -5.11 4.81
CA HIS A 77 10.62 -4.17 3.84
C HIS A 77 11.07 -4.79 2.50
N PRO A 78 11.49 -6.07 2.38
CA PRO A 78 11.82 -6.65 1.08
C PRO A 78 10.60 -6.83 0.16
N ALA A 79 9.38 -6.89 0.70
CA ALA A 79 8.15 -6.94 -0.10
C ALA A 79 7.93 -5.64 -0.91
N ALA A 80 8.51 -4.53 -0.44
CA ALA A 80 8.55 -3.25 -1.15
C ALA A 80 9.85 -3.08 -1.98
N ASN A 81 10.61 -4.16 -2.21
CA ASN A 81 11.92 -4.16 -2.87
C ASN A 81 12.96 -3.25 -2.19
N LEU A 82 12.86 -3.06 -0.87
CA LEU A 82 13.87 -2.33 -0.10
C LEU A 82 14.94 -3.30 0.42
N SER A 83 16.20 -2.88 0.40
CA SER A 83 17.31 -3.65 0.97
C SER A 83 17.41 -3.54 2.50
N GLN A 84 16.77 -2.52 3.07
CA GLN A 84 16.71 -2.23 4.50
C GLN A 84 15.42 -1.44 4.81
N PRO A 85 14.87 -1.53 6.03
CA PRO A 85 13.69 -0.76 6.40
C PRO A 85 13.99 0.75 6.43
N LEU A 86 12.98 1.55 6.11
CA LEU A 86 13.05 3.01 6.22
C LEU A 86 13.11 3.44 7.69
N ASP A 87 14.13 4.21 8.03
CA ASP A 87 14.18 4.96 9.28
C ASP A 87 13.50 6.32 9.07
N LEU A 88 12.23 6.43 9.48
CA LEU A 88 11.47 7.67 9.36
C LEU A 88 12.07 8.80 10.20
N VAL A 89 12.73 8.48 11.31
CA VAL A 89 13.34 9.49 12.18
C VAL A 89 14.57 10.07 11.50
N ALA A 90 15.42 9.21 10.93
CA ALA A 90 16.54 9.67 10.11
C ALA A 90 16.04 10.48 8.91
N LEU A 91 14.99 10.02 8.21
CA LEU A 91 14.39 10.74 7.09
C LEU A 91 13.95 12.16 7.49
N ILE A 92 13.24 12.31 8.60
CA ILE A 92 12.74 13.59 9.10
C ILE A 92 13.89 14.49 9.58
N ARG A 93 14.91 13.94 10.24
CA ARG A 93 16.08 14.74 10.69
C ARG A 93 16.86 15.32 9.52
N HIS A 94 17.04 14.55 8.45
CA HIS A 94 17.82 14.98 7.28
C HIS A 94 16.97 15.67 6.20
N TRP A 95 15.67 15.89 6.45
CA TRP A 95 14.81 16.61 5.52
C TRP A 95 15.28 18.07 5.38
N PRO A 96 15.47 18.62 4.16
CA PRO A 96 16.02 19.97 3.96
C PRO A 96 15.23 21.10 4.64
N GLY A 97 13.94 20.90 4.90
CA GLY A 97 13.08 21.84 5.64
C GLY A 97 12.88 21.48 7.12
N SER A 98 13.67 20.57 7.68
CA SER A 98 13.52 20.12 9.06
C SER A 98 13.98 21.20 10.03
N ILE A 99 13.13 21.53 11.01
CA ILE A 99 13.49 22.41 12.13
C ILE A 99 14.40 21.72 13.16
N TYR A 100 14.67 20.42 12.97
CA TYR A 100 15.46 19.59 13.88
C TYR A 100 16.91 19.39 13.44
N SER A 101 17.43 20.26 12.56
CA SER A 101 18.86 20.28 12.20
C SER A 101 19.70 20.79 13.39
N VAL A 102 20.11 19.88 14.26
CA VAL A 102 21.14 20.08 15.28
C VAL A 102 22.26 19.07 15.11
#